data_AF-A0A941A5Q2-F1
#
_entry.id   AF-A0A941A5Q2-F1
#
_cell.length_a   1.000
_cell.length_b   1.000
_cell.length_c   1.000
_cell.angle_alpha   90.00
_cell.angle_beta   90.00
_cell.angle_gamma   90.00
#
_symmetry.space_group_name_H-M   'P 1'
#
loop_
_entity.id
_entity.type
_entity.pdbx_description
1 polymer ?
#
loop_
_entity_poly.entity_id
_entity_poly.type
_entity_poly.pdbx_seq_one_letter_code
_entity_poly.pdbx_strand_id
1 'polypeptide(L)'
;MTVLIFSKDRALQLEGLLSSLLLHCRDVDDIEVIVIFTCSDNDNNRQYQEVKASYRTVAFLEETDFCAQVKEILRRSSDIIFLVDDTLFVGDFSTGQLKKLLESYPQAVGVSLRLGQNTVYCYPLNCRQPLPDLITLGDGFFIYEWPVAVLDFAYPLEISSSCYRSGDIWKVLGELSFNGPNELEGLLAANSWRLLPDRPLLLCPERTLAFSVPVNVVQTKCANRFDGALGYDLKMLSALFDQGQRIDVERFSGFVPGACHQPVEYVFKMKED
;
A
#
# COMPACT_ATOMS: atom_id res chain seq x y z
N MET A 1 -7.41 5.48 -13.32
CA MET A 1 -7.01 5.28 -11.90
C MET A 1 -5.50 5.37 -11.85
N THR A 2 -4.96 5.89 -10.75
CA THR A 2 -3.52 6.02 -10.56
C THR A 2 -3.07 5.25 -9.34
N VAL A 3 -2.02 4.45 -9.50
CA VAL A 3 -1.31 3.80 -8.40
C VAL A 3 -0.12 4.67 -8.04
N LEU A 4 -0.08 5.17 -6.81
CA LEU A 4 0.98 6.03 -6.30
C LEU A 4 1.77 5.30 -5.23
N ILE A 5 3.04 5.02 -5.53
CA ILE A 5 3.96 4.26 -4.71
C ILE A 5 4.98 5.21 -4.09
N PHE A 6 5.24 5.06 -2.79
CA PHE A 6 6.31 5.75 -2.10
C PHE A 6 7.46 4.80 -1.77
N SER A 7 8.69 5.20 -2.07
CA SER A 7 9.85 4.38 -1.75
C SER A 7 11.10 5.16 -1.37
N LYS A 8 11.87 4.63 -0.42
CA LYS A 8 13.18 5.18 -0.06
C LYS A 8 14.16 4.08 0.32
N ASP A 9 15.30 4.04 -0.36
CA ASP A 9 16.43 3.13 -0.10
C ASP A 9 16.04 1.63 -0.07
N ARG A 10 15.01 1.27 -0.83
CA ARG A 10 14.34 -0.05 -0.77
C ARG A 10 14.01 -0.59 -2.16
N ALA A 11 15.00 -0.56 -3.05
CA ALA A 11 14.84 -1.00 -4.43
C ALA A 11 14.38 -2.46 -4.57
N LEU A 12 14.83 -3.37 -3.69
CA LEU A 12 14.42 -4.78 -3.69
C LEU A 12 12.94 -4.96 -3.37
N GLN A 13 12.44 -4.21 -2.39
CA GLN A 13 11.05 -4.28 -1.97
C GLN A 13 10.15 -3.60 -3.00
N LEU A 14 10.56 -2.43 -3.51
CA LEU A 14 9.87 -1.78 -4.62
C LEU A 14 9.76 -2.71 -5.84
N GLU A 15 10.83 -3.43 -6.16
CA GLU A 15 10.80 -4.43 -7.23
C GLU A 15 9.78 -5.53 -6.95
N GLY A 16 9.76 -6.11 -5.73
CA GLY A 16 8.75 -7.09 -5.33
C GLY A 16 7.31 -6.55 -5.36
N LEU A 17 7.11 -5.30 -4.95
CA LEU A 17 5.82 -4.62 -5.06
C LEU A 17 5.37 -4.52 -6.52
N LEU A 18 6.24 -4.01 -7.41
CA LEU A 18 5.91 -3.86 -8.82
C LEU A 18 5.68 -5.21 -9.50
N SER A 19 6.49 -6.22 -9.18
CA SER A 19 6.36 -7.58 -9.69
C SER A 19 5.03 -8.21 -9.25
N SER A 20 4.68 -8.11 -7.96
CA SER A 20 3.41 -8.64 -7.44
C SER A 20 2.20 -7.86 -7.96
N LEU A 21 2.33 -6.55 -8.18
CA LEU A 21 1.30 -5.73 -8.82
C LEU A 21 1.03 -6.19 -10.25
N LEU A 22 2.08 -6.40 -11.07
CA LEU A 22 1.94 -6.92 -12.43
C LEU A 22 1.34 -8.34 -12.45
N LEU A 23 1.69 -9.17 -11.47
CA LEU A 23 1.18 -10.53 -11.36
C LEU A 23 -0.32 -10.58 -11.04
N HIS A 24 -0.81 -9.69 -10.17
CA HIS A 24 -2.16 -9.79 -9.59
C HIS A 24 -3.16 -8.75 -10.08
N CYS A 25 -2.73 -7.60 -10.59
CA CYS A 25 -3.63 -6.60 -11.15
C CYS A 25 -3.99 -6.96 -12.60
N ARG A 26 -5.22 -7.45 -12.81
CA ARG A 26 -5.67 -7.99 -14.11
C ARG A 26 -5.73 -6.97 -15.23
N ASP A 27 -5.86 -5.70 -14.89
CA ASP A 27 -5.99 -4.56 -15.79
C ASP A 27 -4.88 -3.53 -15.55
N VAL A 28 -3.66 -4.02 -15.22
CA VAL A 28 -2.49 -3.17 -14.94
C VAL A 28 -2.07 -2.29 -16.12
N ASP A 29 -2.31 -2.74 -17.35
CA ASP A 29 -2.00 -1.98 -18.57
C ASP A 29 -2.92 -0.75 -18.75
N ASP A 30 -4.07 -0.70 -18.06
CA ASP A 30 -5.06 0.37 -18.16
C ASP A 30 -4.91 1.44 -17.05
N ILE A 31 -3.89 1.32 -16.19
CA ILE A 31 -3.65 2.25 -15.07
C ILE A 31 -2.31 2.97 -15.18
N GLU A 32 -2.28 4.16 -14.60
CA GLU A 32 -1.03 4.90 -14.44
C GLU A 32 -0.34 4.46 -13.15
N VAL A 33 0.89 3.98 -13.23
CA VAL A 33 1.70 3.64 -12.05
C VAL A 33 2.81 4.66 -11.90
N ILE A 34 2.88 5.31 -10.73
CA ILE A 34 3.85 6.34 -10.42
C ILE A 34 4.58 5.98 -9.14
N VAL A 35 5.91 6.03 -9.17
CA VAL A 35 6.77 5.89 -8.01
C VAL A 35 7.36 7.26 -7.69
N ILE A 36 7.07 7.79 -6.50
CA ILE A 36 7.86 8.87 -5.90
C ILE A 36 8.94 8.21 -5.06
N PHE A 37 10.20 8.45 -5.40
CA PHE A 37 11.33 7.84 -4.72
C PHE A 37 12.40 8.85 -4.32
N THR A 38 13.15 8.52 -3.27
CA THR A 38 14.36 9.24 -2.87
C THR A 38 15.46 8.27 -2.47
N CYS A 39 16.71 8.72 -2.54
CA CYS A 39 17.90 7.90 -2.29
C CYS A 39 18.79 8.60 -1.26
N SER A 40 19.38 7.85 -0.33
CA SER A 40 20.35 8.37 0.62
C SER A 40 21.79 8.37 0.10
N ASP A 41 22.11 7.58 -0.91
CA ASP A 41 23.43 7.52 -1.52
C ASP A 41 23.41 7.05 -2.99
N ASN A 42 24.60 6.98 -3.60
CA ASN A 42 24.79 6.58 -4.98
C ASN A 42 24.46 5.11 -5.24
N ASP A 43 24.63 4.23 -4.23
CA ASP A 43 24.33 2.81 -4.38
C ASP A 43 22.82 2.61 -4.49
N ASN A 44 22.05 3.24 -3.58
CA ASN A 44 20.59 3.26 -3.66
C ASN A 44 20.11 3.86 -4.99
N ASN A 45 20.66 5.00 -5.43
CA ASN A 45 20.29 5.59 -6.72
C ASN A 45 20.54 4.63 -7.88
N ARG A 46 21.71 3.97 -7.94
CA ARG A 46 22.02 2.97 -8.97
C ARG A 46 20.96 1.85 -8.98
N GLN A 47 20.54 1.36 -7.82
CA GLN A 47 19.52 0.32 -7.72
C GLN A 47 18.15 0.80 -8.23
N TYR A 48 17.72 2.02 -7.91
CA TYR A 48 16.51 2.59 -8.49
C TYR A 48 16.59 2.76 -10.00
N GLN A 49 17.75 3.12 -10.56
CA GLN A 49 17.93 3.17 -12.01
C GLN A 49 17.76 1.78 -12.64
N GLU A 50 18.21 0.72 -11.97
CA GLU A 50 18.01 -0.65 -12.44
C GLU A 50 16.53 -1.07 -12.41
N VAL A 51 15.80 -0.74 -11.34
CA VAL A 51 14.35 -0.98 -11.27
C VAL A 51 13.65 -0.20 -12.39
N LYS A 52 13.94 1.09 -12.53
CA LYS A 52 13.38 1.94 -13.60
C LYS A 52 13.62 1.39 -15.01
N ALA A 53 14.81 0.83 -15.27
CA ALA A 53 15.11 0.21 -16.55
C ALA A 53 14.26 -1.04 -16.85
N SER A 54 13.86 -1.76 -15.79
CA SER A 54 13.07 -2.99 -15.86
C SER A 54 11.56 -2.70 -16.02
N TYR A 55 11.06 -1.59 -15.45
CA TYR A 55 9.64 -1.23 -15.45
C TYR A 55 9.36 0.03 -16.30
N ARG A 56 9.48 -0.09 -17.62
CA ARG A 56 9.44 1.07 -18.56
C ARG A 56 8.10 1.79 -18.64
N THR A 57 7.00 1.12 -18.30
CA THR A 57 5.65 1.71 -18.28
C THR A 57 5.35 2.47 -16.98
N VAL A 58 6.20 2.31 -15.96
CA VAL A 58 6.05 2.97 -14.66
C VAL A 58 6.77 4.32 -14.68
N ALA A 59 6.09 5.37 -14.21
CA ALA A 59 6.66 6.70 -14.09
C ALA A 59 7.46 6.82 -12.78
N PHE A 60 8.78 7.03 -12.88
CA PHE A 60 9.64 7.27 -11.73
C PHE A 60 9.89 8.77 -11.56
N LEU A 61 9.44 9.32 -10.44
CA LEU A 61 9.61 10.71 -10.03
C LEU A 61 10.54 10.77 -8.82
N GLU A 62 11.69 11.44 -8.98
CA GLU A 62 12.54 11.74 -7.84
C GLU A 62 11.85 12.77 -6.93
N GLU A 63 11.89 12.52 -5.62
CA GLU A 63 11.31 13.41 -4.63
C GLU A 63 12.07 14.74 -4.60
N THR A 64 11.35 15.84 -4.85
CA THR A 64 11.88 17.21 -4.77
C THR A 64 11.02 18.07 -3.86
N ASP A 65 9.70 17.92 -3.97
CA ASP A 65 8.70 18.45 -3.04
C ASP A 65 7.59 17.41 -2.93
N PHE A 66 7.69 16.57 -1.90
CA PHE A 66 6.78 15.45 -1.68
C PHE A 66 5.31 15.91 -1.64
N CYS A 67 5.01 17.02 -0.94
CA CYS A 67 3.67 17.56 -0.83
C CYS A 67 3.10 17.98 -2.19
N ALA A 68 3.87 18.79 -2.94
CA ALA A 68 3.45 19.30 -4.23
C ALA A 68 3.28 18.16 -5.25
N GLN A 69 4.20 17.19 -5.26
CA GLN A 69 4.13 16.04 -6.17
C GLN A 69 2.90 15.18 -5.90
N VAL A 70 2.62 14.84 -4.64
CA VAL A 70 1.40 14.08 -4.26
C VAL A 70 0.14 14.86 -4.65
N LYS A 71 0.09 16.17 -4.34
CA LYS A 71 -1.08 17.00 -4.65
C LYS A 71 -1.33 17.13 -6.15
N GLU A 72 -0.28 17.25 -6.95
CA GLU A 72 -0.42 17.31 -8.41
C GLU A 72 -0.99 16.01 -8.99
N ILE A 73 -0.48 14.87 -8.51
CA ILE A 73 -1.00 13.56 -8.91
C ILE A 73 -2.47 13.39 -8.50
N LEU A 74 -2.84 13.80 -7.29
CA LEU A 74 -4.24 13.76 -6.83
C LEU A 74 -5.18 14.61 -7.69
N ARG A 75 -4.75 15.79 -8.16
CA ARG A 75 -5.60 16.68 -8.98
C ARG A 75 -5.94 16.11 -10.35
N ARG A 76 -5.01 15.37 -10.96
CA ARG A 76 -5.19 14.80 -12.31
C ARG A 76 -5.81 13.41 -12.33
N SER A 77 -5.86 12.73 -11.18
CA SER A 77 -6.35 11.35 -11.07
C SER A 77 -7.80 11.33 -10.60
N SER A 78 -8.66 10.49 -11.17
CA SER A 78 -10.03 10.31 -10.66
C SER A 78 -10.05 9.56 -9.33
N ASP A 79 -9.25 8.50 -9.27
CA ASP A 79 -9.14 7.54 -8.17
C ASP A 79 -7.65 7.22 -7.97
N ILE A 80 -7.27 6.98 -6.72
CA ILE A 80 -5.89 6.74 -6.30
C ILE A 80 -5.80 5.47 -5.45
N ILE A 81 -4.79 4.65 -5.72
CA ILE A 81 -4.34 3.58 -4.81
C ILE A 81 -2.99 4.01 -4.26
N PHE A 82 -2.88 4.10 -2.94
CA PHE A 82 -1.61 4.37 -2.28
C PHE A 82 -0.91 3.05 -1.94
N LEU A 83 0.39 3.00 -2.19
CA LEU A 83 1.24 1.87 -1.85
C LEU A 83 2.57 2.35 -1.26
N VAL A 84 3.16 1.50 -0.43
CA VAL A 84 4.53 1.66 0.08
C VAL A 84 5.36 0.46 -0.36
N ASP A 85 6.67 0.66 -0.52
CA ASP A 85 7.58 -0.33 -1.12
C ASP A 85 7.58 -1.72 -0.48
N ASP A 86 7.19 -1.85 0.78
CA ASP A 86 7.08 -3.15 1.46
C ASP A 86 5.71 -3.82 1.32
N THR A 87 4.84 -3.32 0.44
CA THR A 87 3.56 -3.95 0.10
C THR A 87 3.77 -5.13 -0.86
N LEU A 88 3.08 -6.25 -0.63
CA LEU A 88 2.97 -7.35 -1.57
C LEU A 88 1.51 -7.68 -1.86
N PHE A 89 1.18 -7.86 -3.12
CA PHE A 89 -0.10 -8.44 -3.53
C PHE A 89 -0.03 -9.97 -3.48
N VAL A 90 -1.07 -10.58 -2.94
CA VAL A 90 -1.19 -12.04 -2.73
C VAL A 90 -2.41 -12.64 -3.42
N GLY A 91 -3.28 -11.80 -3.98
CA GLY A 91 -4.48 -12.25 -4.68
C GLY A 91 -4.88 -11.28 -5.78
N ASP A 92 -5.54 -11.81 -6.79
CA ASP A 92 -5.92 -11.04 -7.97
C ASP A 92 -6.96 -9.98 -7.66
N PHE A 93 -6.85 -8.85 -8.37
CA PHE A 93 -7.87 -7.80 -8.35
C PHE A 93 -7.96 -7.11 -9.71
N SER A 94 -9.02 -6.31 -9.88
CA SER A 94 -9.21 -5.43 -11.05
C SER A 94 -9.50 -4.02 -10.56
N THR A 95 -8.75 -3.06 -11.07
CA THR A 95 -8.96 -1.63 -10.79
C THR A 95 -10.31 -1.16 -11.31
N GLY A 96 -10.80 -1.73 -12.43
CA GLY A 96 -12.16 -1.53 -12.93
C GLY A 96 -13.23 -1.99 -11.94
N GLN A 97 -13.03 -3.12 -11.26
CA GLN A 97 -13.94 -3.59 -10.20
C GLN A 97 -13.93 -2.65 -8.98
N LEU A 98 -12.75 -2.20 -8.54
CA LEU A 98 -12.64 -1.25 -7.42
C LEU A 98 -13.37 0.07 -7.72
N LYS A 99 -13.21 0.58 -8.95
CA LYS A 99 -13.93 1.78 -9.40
C LYS A 99 -15.43 1.57 -9.41
N LYS A 100 -15.92 0.44 -9.95
CA LYS A 100 -17.34 0.10 -9.95
C LYS A 100 -17.92 0.00 -8.53
N LEU A 101 -17.16 -0.54 -7.58
CA LEU A 101 -17.56 -0.58 -6.17
C LEU A 101 -17.72 0.84 -5.60
N LEU A 102 -16.74 1.72 -5.83
CA LEU A 102 -16.84 3.12 -5.39
C LEU A 102 -18.01 3.86 -6.08
N GLU A 103 -18.30 3.59 -7.34
CA GLU A 103 -19.47 4.18 -8.02
C GLU A 103 -20.80 3.65 -7.44
N SER A 104 -20.87 2.35 -7.15
CA SER A 104 -22.08 1.69 -6.63
C SER A 104 -22.36 2.02 -5.17
N TYR A 105 -21.31 2.29 -4.39
CA TYR A 105 -21.40 2.62 -2.96
C TYR A 105 -20.78 4.01 -2.71
N PRO A 106 -21.50 5.09 -3.05
CA PRO A 106 -20.98 6.45 -2.87
C PRO A 106 -20.68 6.76 -1.39
N GLN A 107 -21.36 6.13 -0.43
CA GLN A 107 -21.08 6.30 1.00
C GLN A 107 -19.81 5.57 1.48
N ALA A 108 -19.13 4.81 0.61
CA ALA A 108 -17.86 4.20 0.97
C ALA A 108 -16.71 5.19 0.80
N VAL A 109 -15.88 5.31 1.85
CA VAL A 109 -14.67 6.14 1.85
C VAL A 109 -13.61 5.60 0.91
N GLY A 110 -13.52 4.28 0.78
CA GLY A 110 -12.54 3.59 -0.04
C GLY A 110 -12.84 2.10 -0.18
N VAL A 111 -11.93 1.39 -0.84
CA VAL A 111 -11.86 -0.08 -0.86
C VAL A 111 -10.49 -0.49 -0.33
N SER A 112 -10.44 -1.17 0.81
CA SER A 112 -9.19 -1.58 1.43
C SER A 112 -8.80 -2.99 1.02
N LEU A 113 -7.68 -3.13 0.29
CA LEU A 113 -7.20 -4.45 -0.15
C LEU A 113 -6.41 -5.18 0.95
N ARG A 114 -5.99 -4.45 2.00
CA ARG A 114 -5.32 -5.00 3.20
C ARG A 114 -6.26 -5.66 4.20
N LEU A 115 -7.55 -5.37 4.13
CA LEU A 115 -8.57 -5.91 5.03
C LEU A 115 -9.31 -7.10 4.43
N GLY A 116 -9.84 -7.96 5.29
CA GLY A 116 -10.70 -9.09 4.95
C GLY A 116 -11.11 -9.85 6.22
N GLN A 117 -11.90 -10.93 6.08
CA GLN A 117 -12.32 -11.73 7.24
C GLN A 117 -11.16 -12.40 8.00
N ASN A 118 -10.02 -12.55 7.33
CA ASN A 118 -8.78 -13.10 7.87
C ASN A 118 -7.97 -12.07 8.69
N THR A 119 -8.30 -10.77 8.63
CA THR A 119 -7.55 -9.73 9.35
C THR A 119 -7.95 -9.71 10.84
N VAL A 120 -7.49 -10.69 11.61
CA VAL A 120 -7.87 -10.88 13.03
C VAL A 120 -6.80 -10.42 14.03
N TYR A 121 -5.75 -9.76 13.53
CA TYR A 121 -4.64 -9.26 14.33
C TYR A 121 -4.19 -7.87 13.88
N CYS A 122 -4.00 -6.96 14.84
CA CYS A 122 -3.44 -5.64 14.61
C CYS A 122 -1.95 -5.64 15.00
N TYR A 123 -1.09 -5.66 13.99
CA TYR A 123 0.36 -5.75 14.19
C TYR A 123 0.97 -4.57 14.95
N PRO A 124 0.67 -3.30 14.59
CA PRO A 124 1.24 -2.15 15.30
C PRO A 124 0.95 -2.16 16.81
N LEU A 125 -0.27 -2.55 17.21
CA LEU A 125 -0.69 -2.57 18.61
C LEU A 125 -0.49 -3.93 19.30
N ASN A 126 0.03 -4.93 18.61
CA ASN A 126 0.27 -6.27 19.15
C ASN A 126 -0.95 -6.90 19.83
N CYS A 127 -2.10 -6.85 19.19
CA CYS A 127 -3.30 -7.40 19.78
C CYS A 127 -4.19 -8.07 18.74
N ARG A 128 -5.00 -9.03 19.20
CA ARG A 128 -6.09 -9.56 18.39
C ARG A 128 -7.12 -8.46 18.17
N GLN A 129 -7.69 -8.41 16.97
CA GLN A 129 -8.78 -7.50 16.66
C GLN A 129 -10.06 -8.27 16.32
N PRO A 130 -11.22 -7.81 16.80
CA PRO A 130 -12.50 -8.34 16.35
C PRO A 130 -12.79 -7.88 14.91
N LEU A 131 -13.58 -8.68 14.19
CA LEU A 131 -14.18 -8.24 12.94
C LEU A 131 -15.35 -7.29 13.24
N PRO A 132 -15.58 -6.24 12.44
CA PRO A 132 -16.82 -5.48 12.50
C PRO A 132 -18.00 -6.31 11.97
N ASP A 133 -19.21 -5.75 12.04
CA ASP A 133 -20.39 -6.33 11.39
C ASP A 133 -20.26 -6.22 9.86
N LEU A 134 -19.62 -7.23 9.26
CA LEU A 134 -19.38 -7.31 7.81
C LEU A 134 -20.66 -7.71 7.07
N ILE A 135 -21.11 -6.85 6.16
CA ILE A 135 -22.26 -7.12 5.29
C ILE A 135 -21.73 -7.61 3.94
N THR A 136 -22.15 -8.81 3.51
CA THR A 136 -21.73 -9.39 2.23
C THR A 136 -22.27 -8.57 1.07
N LEU A 137 -21.37 -8.15 0.19
CA LEU A 137 -21.68 -7.68 -1.15
C LEU A 137 -21.49 -8.84 -2.14
N GLY A 138 -22.24 -8.83 -3.24
CA GLY A 138 -21.93 -9.72 -4.36
C GLY A 138 -20.48 -9.53 -4.84
N ASP A 139 -19.97 -10.51 -5.59
CA ASP A 139 -18.63 -10.50 -6.20
C ASP A 139 -17.44 -10.56 -5.20
N GLY A 140 -17.67 -11.07 -3.99
CA GLY A 140 -16.59 -11.40 -3.05
C GLY A 140 -16.06 -10.21 -2.24
N PHE A 141 -16.94 -9.26 -1.91
CA PHE A 141 -16.61 -8.08 -1.10
C PHE A 141 -17.53 -7.98 0.13
N PHE A 142 -17.06 -7.25 1.13
CA PHE A 142 -17.81 -6.82 2.30
C PHE A 142 -17.90 -5.30 2.34
N ILE A 143 -18.92 -4.81 3.04
CA ILE A 143 -19.05 -3.42 3.46
C ILE A 143 -19.34 -3.36 4.95
N TYR A 144 -18.79 -2.35 5.63
CA TYR A 144 -19.04 -2.13 7.05
C TYR A 144 -18.88 -0.65 7.43
N GLU A 145 -19.35 -0.30 8.63
CA GLU A 145 -19.20 1.03 9.21
C GLU A 145 -17.86 1.16 9.96
N TRP A 146 -16.91 1.88 9.37
CA TRP A 146 -15.61 2.13 10.01
C TRP A 146 -15.65 2.97 11.30
N PRO A 147 -16.62 3.88 11.56
CA PRO A 147 -16.60 4.72 12.76
C PRO A 147 -16.86 3.95 14.05
N VAL A 148 -17.56 2.82 13.96
CA VAL A 148 -17.89 1.93 15.10
C VAL A 148 -17.00 0.68 15.14
N ALA A 149 -16.15 0.50 14.12
CA ALA A 149 -15.15 -0.55 14.11
C ALA A 149 -14.01 -0.22 15.10
N VAL A 150 -13.00 -1.10 15.17
CA VAL A 150 -11.81 -0.89 16.00
C VAL A 150 -10.55 -1.22 15.23
N LEU A 151 -9.41 -0.68 15.70
CA LEU A 151 -8.08 -1.04 15.22
C LEU A 151 -7.94 -0.83 13.71
N ASP A 152 -7.43 -1.81 12.94
CA ASP A 152 -7.21 -1.65 11.51
C ASP A 152 -8.52 -1.35 10.75
N PHE A 153 -9.65 -1.92 11.21
CA PHE A 153 -10.95 -1.64 10.59
C PHE A 153 -11.49 -0.23 10.88
N ALA A 154 -11.00 0.42 11.94
CA ALA A 154 -11.31 1.82 12.27
C ALA A 154 -10.29 2.82 11.68
N TYR A 155 -9.40 2.36 10.79
CA TYR A 155 -8.35 3.16 10.18
C TYR A 155 -8.61 3.34 8.67
N PRO A 156 -9.62 4.15 8.30
CA PRO A 156 -10.20 4.12 6.95
C PRO A 156 -9.36 4.79 5.86
N LEU A 157 -8.39 5.62 6.24
CA LEU A 157 -7.50 6.33 5.32
C LEU A 157 -6.05 6.00 5.68
N GLU A 158 -5.37 5.32 4.77
CA GLU A 158 -4.03 4.79 4.91
C GLU A 158 -3.33 4.74 3.55
N ILE A 159 -2.01 4.48 3.53
CA ILE A 159 -1.20 4.54 2.29
C ILE A 159 -0.59 3.20 1.83
N SER A 160 -1.11 2.09 2.33
CA SER A 160 -0.57 0.73 2.19
C SER A 160 -1.61 -0.26 1.62
N SER A 161 -2.14 0.05 0.43
CA SER A 161 -3.00 -0.78 -0.44
C SER A 161 -4.53 -0.56 -0.42
N SER A 162 -5.03 0.64 -0.13
CA SER A 162 -6.44 0.95 -0.37
C SER A 162 -6.66 1.93 -1.53
N CYS A 163 -7.80 1.77 -2.18
CA CYS A 163 -8.27 2.60 -3.28
C CYS A 163 -9.25 3.66 -2.77
N TYR A 164 -9.08 4.91 -3.22
CA TYR A 164 -9.89 6.05 -2.83
C TYR A 164 -10.25 6.91 -4.03
N ARG A 165 -11.33 7.70 -3.91
CA ARG A 165 -11.60 8.79 -4.85
C ARG A 165 -10.62 9.91 -4.56
N SER A 166 -9.88 10.40 -5.55
CA SER A 166 -8.89 11.46 -5.33
C SER A 166 -9.53 12.75 -4.81
N GLY A 167 -10.78 13.04 -5.21
CA GLY A 167 -11.53 14.19 -4.69
C GLY A 167 -11.82 14.10 -3.19
N ASP A 168 -12.03 12.91 -2.65
CA ASP A 168 -12.24 12.73 -1.20
C ASP A 168 -10.90 12.89 -0.45
N ILE A 169 -9.80 12.35 -0.99
CA ILE A 169 -8.45 12.59 -0.45
C ILE A 169 -8.08 14.09 -0.49
N TRP A 170 -8.45 14.78 -1.57
CA TRP A 170 -8.24 16.23 -1.71
C TRP A 170 -8.97 17.04 -0.64
N LYS A 171 -10.20 16.68 -0.27
CA LYS A 171 -10.93 17.34 0.84
C LYS A 171 -10.21 17.21 2.17
N VAL A 172 -9.47 16.12 2.37
CA VAL A 172 -8.71 15.87 3.60
C VAL A 172 -7.40 16.67 3.59
N LEU A 173 -6.66 16.64 2.49
CA LEU A 173 -5.26 17.10 2.43
C LEU A 173 -5.03 18.43 1.70
N GLY A 174 -6.01 18.97 0.97
CA GLY A 174 -5.81 20.05 -0.01
C GLY A 174 -5.07 21.28 0.55
N GLU A 175 -5.35 21.65 1.80
CA GLU A 175 -4.76 22.79 2.51
C GLU A 175 -3.62 22.41 3.46
N LEU A 176 -3.37 21.12 3.67
CA LEU A 176 -2.36 20.63 4.61
C LEU A 176 -1.01 20.46 3.91
N SER A 177 0.07 20.63 4.67
CA SER A 177 1.44 20.37 4.18
C SER A 177 2.02 19.16 4.90
N PHE A 178 2.85 18.39 4.20
CA PHE A 178 3.51 17.19 4.72
C PHE A 178 4.80 16.92 3.95
N ASN A 179 5.79 16.32 4.60
CA ASN A 179 7.14 16.16 4.06
C ASN A 179 7.49 14.73 3.65
N GLY A 180 6.57 13.78 3.85
CA GLY A 180 6.82 12.39 3.49
C GLY A 180 5.65 11.46 3.81
N PRO A 181 5.79 10.16 3.48
CA PRO A 181 4.70 9.19 3.56
C PRO A 181 4.10 9.03 4.97
N ASN A 182 4.94 8.99 6.02
CA ASN A 182 4.45 8.84 7.39
C ASN A 182 3.62 10.06 7.87
N GLU A 183 4.03 11.27 7.48
CA GLU A 183 3.29 12.49 7.83
C GLU A 183 1.98 12.56 7.03
N LEU A 184 2.01 12.19 5.75
CA LEU A 184 0.83 12.04 4.91
C LEU A 184 -0.19 11.06 5.53
N GLU A 185 0.24 9.86 5.92
CA GLU A 185 -0.63 8.86 6.56
C GLU A 185 -1.20 9.38 7.89
N GLY A 186 -0.35 9.98 8.74
CA GLY A 186 -0.80 10.58 9.99
C GLY A 186 -1.85 11.66 9.80
N LEU A 187 -1.70 12.52 8.80
CA LEU A 187 -2.68 13.56 8.47
C LEU A 187 -3.98 12.99 7.92
N LEU A 188 -3.90 11.98 7.05
CA LEU A 188 -5.07 11.27 6.53
C LEU A 188 -5.89 10.67 7.67
N ALA A 189 -5.25 9.92 8.57
CA ALA A 189 -5.91 9.30 9.70
C ALA A 189 -6.52 10.32 10.66
N ALA A 190 -5.74 11.34 11.05
CA ALA A 190 -6.18 12.40 11.97
C ALA A 190 -7.33 13.27 11.41
N ASN A 191 -7.51 13.31 10.09
CA ASN A 191 -8.54 14.10 9.42
C ASN A 191 -9.61 13.26 8.70
N SER A 192 -9.63 11.94 8.92
CA SER A 192 -10.63 11.03 8.34
C SER A 192 -12.08 11.42 8.70
N TRP A 193 -12.28 12.01 9.88
CA TRP A 193 -13.56 12.56 10.33
C TRP A 193 -14.17 13.60 9.38
N ARG A 194 -13.36 14.28 8.55
CA ARG A 194 -13.86 15.22 7.53
C ARG A 194 -14.73 14.55 6.47
N LEU A 195 -14.53 13.25 6.23
CA LEU A 195 -15.31 12.48 5.26
C LEU A 195 -16.48 11.75 5.91
N LEU A 196 -16.49 11.60 7.24
CA LEU A 196 -17.50 10.85 7.98
C LEU A 196 -18.96 11.21 7.64
N PRO A 197 -19.35 12.49 7.48
CA PRO A 197 -20.75 12.83 7.16
C PRO A 197 -21.25 12.23 5.83
N ASP A 198 -20.35 12.09 4.85
CA ASP A 198 -20.70 11.62 3.51
C ASP A 198 -20.25 10.17 3.25
N ARG A 199 -19.23 9.71 3.98
CA ARG A 199 -18.48 8.47 3.72
C ARG A 199 -18.31 7.58 4.97
N PRO A 200 -19.39 7.16 5.65
CA PRO A 200 -19.28 6.36 6.88
C PRO A 200 -18.95 4.88 6.64
N LEU A 201 -18.91 4.42 5.39
CA LEU A 201 -18.70 3.01 5.05
C LEU A 201 -17.29 2.76 4.51
N LEU A 202 -16.79 1.54 4.66
CA LEU A 202 -15.56 1.07 4.03
C LEU A 202 -15.80 -0.33 3.44
N LEU A 203 -15.26 -0.54 2.25
CA LEU A 203 -15.34 -1.81 1.52
C LEU A 203 -14.03 -2.59 1.71
N CYS A 204 -14.12 -3.92 1.76
CA CYS A 204 -12.94 -4.80 1.72
C CYS A 204 -13.27 -6.11 1.00
N PRO A 205 -12.30 -6.81 0.41
CA PRO A 205 -12.52 -8.14 -0.17
C PRO A 205 -12.84 -9.18 0.91
N GLU A 206 -13.37 -10.33 0.50
CA GLU A 206 -13.62 -11.44 1.43
C GLU A 206 -12.36 -11.88 2.17
N ARG A 207 -11.25 -11.92 1.43
CA ARG A 207 -9.91 -12.15 1.94
C ARG A 207 -8.99 -11.04 1.50
N THR A 208 -8.08 -10.66 2.39
CA THR A 208 -6.99 -9.71 2.09
C THR A 208 -6.29 -10.05 0.77
N LEU A 209 -6.08 -9.04 -0.07
CA LEU A 209 -5.43 -9.16 -1.37
C LEU A 209 -4.02 -8.56 -1.39
N ALA A 210 -3.69 -7.73 -0.40
CA ALA A 210 -2.37 -7.14 -0.23
C ALA A 210 -2.01 -6.96 1.25
N PHE A 211 -0.72 -6.94 1.59
CA PHE A 211 -0.28 -6.65 2.95
C PHE A 211 1.13 -6.06 2.93
N SER A 212 1.48 -5.33 3.98
CA SER A 212 2.84 -4.80 4.15
C SER A 212 3.71 -5.77 4.95
N VAL A 213 4.96 -5.91 4.54
CA VAL A 213 5.96 -6.75 5.19
C VAL A 213 6.92 -5.86 5.98
N PRO A 214 6.70 -5.63 7.29
CA PRO A 214 7.45 -4.65 8.09
C PRO A 214 8.84 -5.18 8.51
N VAL A 215 9.68 -5.58 7.55
CA VAL A 215 11.00 -6.19 7.83
C VAL A 215 12.09 -5.17 8.17
N ASN A 216 11.91 -3.90 7.79
CA ASN A 216 12.96 -2.86 7.82
C ASN A 216 12.79 -1.81 8.92
N VAL A 217 12.29 -2.15 10.11
CA VAL A 217 12.08 -1.15 11.17
C VAL A 217 13.42 -0.79 11.84
N VAL A 218 14.17 0.11 11.20
CA VAL A 218 15.30 0.81 11.82
C VAL A 218 14.74 1.95 12.68
N GLN A 219 14.84 1.80 13.99
CA GLN A 219 14.38 2.76 15.00
C GLN A 219 15.06 4.12 14.82
N THR A 220 14.36 5.12 14.26
CA THR A 220 14.77 6.52 14.45
C THR A 220 13.64 7.56 14.59
N LYS A 221 12.41 7.34 14.11
CA LYS A 221 11.37 8.40 14.17
C LYS A 221 9.92 8.00 14.50
N CYS A 222 9.51 6.74 14.32
CA CYS A 222 8.17 6.28 14.71
C CYS A 222 8.29 4.90 15.38
N ALA A 223 7.59 4.68 16.49
CA ALA A 223 7.62 3.44 17.27
C ALA A 223 6.81 2.32 16.60
N ASN A 224 7.12 1.99 15.35
CA ASN A 224 6.57 0.79 14.72
C ASN A 224 7.16 -0.45 15.42
N ARG A 225 6.30 -1.42 15.71
CA ARG A 225 6.71 -2.65 16.38
C ARG A 225 7.63 -3.48 15.48
N PHE A 226 8.65 -4.08 16.11
CA PHE A 226 9.58 -5.04 15.52
C PHE A 226 9.54 -6.33 16.35
N ASP A 227 9.00 -7.42 15.79
CA ASP A 227 9.21 -8.75 16.35
C ASP A 227 10.50 -9.31 15.73
N GLY A 228 11.59 -9.27 16.50
CA GLY A 228 12.97 -9.53 16.05
C GLY A 228 13.32 -10.97 15.66
N ALA A 229 12.46 -11.66 14.93
CA ALA A 229 12.71 -13.02 14.44
C ALA A 229 13.14 -13.10 12.96
N LEU A 230 12.84 -12.09 12.14
CA LEU A 230 13.06 -12.11 10.67
C LEU A 230 13.72 -10.83 10.13
N GLY A 231 14.28 -9.98 11.01
CA GLY A 231 14.72 -8.63 10.66
C GLY A 231 15.86 -8.61 9.65
N TYR A 232 15.53 -8.36 8.39
CA TYR A 232 16.51 -8.01 7.39
C TYR A 232 17.02 -6.59 7.65
N ASP A 233 18.35 -6.42 7.64
CA ASP A 233 18.94 -5.08 7.59
C ASP A 233 18.77 -4.49 6.18
N LEU A 234 18.56 -3.17 6.08
CA LEU A 234 18.45 -2.49 4.79
C LEU A 234 19.69 -2.72 3.92
N LYS A 235 20.88 -2.75 4.53
CA LYS A 235 22.12 -3.04 3.80
C LYS A 235 22.16 -4.47 3.28
N MET A 236 21.60 -5.43 4.02
CA MET A 236 21.51 -6.81 3.57
C MET A 236 20.60 -6.93 2.34
N LEU A 237 19.43 -6.30 2.37
CA LEU A 237 18.50 -6.33 1.23
C LEU A 237 19.06 -5.59 0.02
N SER A 238 19.76 -4.47 0.23
CA SER A 238 20.49 -3.77 -0.83
C SER A 238 21.59 -4.67 -1.43
N ALA A 239 22.37 -5.36 -0.61
CA ALA A 239 23.39 -6.29 -1.09
C ALA A 239 22.82 -7.49 -1.88
N LEU A 240 21.66 -8.02 -1.46
CA LEU A 240 20.95 -9.07 -2.19
C LEU A 240 20.49 -8.57 -3.56
N PHE A 241 19.95 -7.35 -3.63
CA PHE A 241 19.54 -6.75 -4.90
C PHE A 241 20.71 -6.64 -5.90
N ASP A 242 21.87 -6.20 -5.41
CA ASP A 242 23.10 -6.08 -6.21
C ASP A 242 23.65 -7.43 -6.69
N GLN A 243 23.36 -8.50 -5.96
CA GLN A 243 23.67 -9.87 -6.37
C GLN A 243 22.67 -10.42 -7.39
N GLY A 244 21.70 -9.61 -7.84
CA GLY A 244 20.66 -10.02 -8.77
C GLY A 244 19.51 -10.79 -8.12
N GLN A 245 19.42 -10.83 -6.79
CA GLN A 245 18.28 -11.46 -6.10
C GLN A 245 17.05 -10.56 -6.21
N ARG A 246 15.88 -11.18 -6.35
CA ARG A 246 14.54 -10.59 -6.39
C ARG A 246 13.60 -11.36 -5.49
N ILE A 247 12.56 -10.71 -4.97
CA ILE A 247 11.55 -11.40 -4.17
C ILE A 247 10.76 -12.33 -5.10
N ASP A 248 10.65 -13.61 -4.75
CA ASP A 248 9.85 -14.59 -5.50
C ASP A 248 8.37 -14.42 -5.17
N VAL A 249 7.75 -13.38 -5.74
CA VAL A 249 6.37 -12.96 -5.43
C VAL A 249 5.33 -14.04 -5.70
N GLU A 250 5.58 -14.96 -6.64
CA GLU A 250 4.68 -16.08 -6.93
C GLU A 250 4.50 -17.02 -5.73
N ARG A 251 5.50 -17.10 -4.84
CA ARG A 251 5.42 -17.89 -3.60
C ARG A 251 4.42 -17.31 -2.60
N PHE A 252 4.08 -16.04 -2.75
CA PHE A 252 3.11 -15.34 -1.91
C PHE A 252 1.70 -15.35 -2.52
N SER A 253 1.52 -15.80 -3.78
CA SER A 253 0.19 -15.93 -4.37
C SER A 253 -0.66 -16.95 -3.59
N GLY A 254 -1.84 -16.53 -3.16
CA GLY A 254 -2.73 -17.30 -2.30
C GLY A 254 -2.34 -17.33 -0.82
N PHE A 255 -1.28 -16.62 -0.41
CA PHE A 255 -0.99 -16.39 1.00
C PHE A 255 -2.16 -15.64 1.65
N VAL A 256 -2.48 -15.97 2.91
CA VAL A 256 -3.60 -15.37 3.64
C VAL A 256 -3.07 -14.62 4.86
N PRO A 257 -2.76 -13.31 4.74
CA PRO A 257 -2.26 -12.51 5.85
C PRO A 257 -3.26 -12.44 7.00
N GLY A 258 -2.83 -12.66 8.25
CA GLY A 258 -3.67 -12.48 9.44
C GLY A 258 -3.82 -11.02 9.90
N ALA A 259 -3.06 -10.12 9.28
CA ALA A 259 -2.93 -8.71 9.65
C ALA A 259 -2.55 -7.88 8.43
N CYS A 260 -2.83 -6.58 8.47
CA CYS A 260 -2.46 -5.69 7.39
C CYS A 260 -0.94 -5.47 7.27
N HIS A 261 -0.23 -5.61 8.39
CA HIS A 261 1.23 -5.74 8.41
C HIS A 261 1.57 -7.09 9.00
N GLN A 262 2.38 -7.89 8.31
CA GLN A 262 2.76 -9.20 8.80
C GLN A 262 4.22 -9.52 8.43
N PRO A 263 5.11 -9.72 9.41
CA PRO A 263 6.44 -10.23 9.14
C PRO A 263 6.35 -11.60 8.48
N VAL A 264 7.02 -11.74 7.34
CA VAL A 264 7.20 -12.98 6.61
C VAL A 264 8.65 -13.06 6.15
N GLU A 265 9.17 -14.27 6.01
CA GLU A 265 10.48 -14.49 5.42
C GLU A 265 10.36 -14.28 3.89
N TYR A 266 11.27 -13.50 3.31
CA TYR A 266 11.31 -13.36 1.86
C TYR A 266 11.92 -14.61 1.24
N VAL A 267 11.21 -15.18 0.28
CA VAL A 267 11.79 -16.14 -0.65
C VAL A 267 12.40 -15.36 -1.80
N PHE A 268 13.65 -15.68 -2.16
CA PHE A 268 14.35 -15.00 -3.25
C PHE A 268 14.54 -15.90 -4.46
N LYS A 269 14.58 -15.28 -5.63
CA LYS A 269 15.00 -15.88 -6.89
C LYS A 269 16.02 -14.99 -7.59
N MET A 270 16.79 -15.56 -8.50
CA MET A 270 17.65 -14.76 -9.38
C MET A 270 16.78 -14.01 -10.39
N LYS A 271 17.17 -12.78 -10.71
CA LYS A 271 16.65 -12.05 -11.85
C LYS A 271 16.92 -12.85 -13.12
N GLU A 272 15.88 -13.08 -13.91
CA GLU A 272 15.99 -13.67 -15.25
C GLU A 272 16.42 -12.57 -16.24
N ASP A 273 17.29 -12.93 -17.20
CA ASP A 273 17.86 -12.01 -18.21
C ASP A 273 16.82 -11.51 -19.24
#